data_AF-A0A651DH57-F1
#
_entry.id   AF-A0A651DH57-F1
#
_cell.length_a   1.000
_cell.length_b   1.000
_cell.length_c   1.000
_cell.angle_alpha   90.00
_cell.angle_beta   90.00
_cell.angle_gamma   90.00
#
_symmetry.space_group_name_H-M   'P 1'
#
loop_
_entity.id
_entity.type
_entity.pdbx_description
1 polymer ?
#
loop_
_entity_poly.entity_id
_entity_poly.type
_entity_poly.pdbx_seq_one_letter_code
_entity_poly.pdbx_strand_id
1 'polypeptide(L)'
;MVWLKRLLIGSGLGLISVAGWLWLTMLSPWFYDRPDDLPDIEQRSHQVFVYGTLRLAPVRLVVMGSFGAPEEAVLEGYQRSGLDLSQQPGSQVEGLRLRVDATELARLDRYERLGIRYERVKKTLTDGSNAWVYLRLPETHNALLLPIEMPIALRP
;
A
#
# COMPACT_ATOMS: atom_id res chain seq x y z
N MET A 1 -11.79 -20.45 39.20
CA MET A 1 -12.39 -20.76 37.88
C MET A 1 -13.11 -19.57 37.23
N VAL A 2 -14.07 -18.90 37.91
CA VAL A 2 -14.91 -17.83 37.30
C VAL A 2 -14.12 -16.57 36.92
N TRP A 3 -13.16 -16.18 37.76
CA TRP A 3 -12.29 -15.03 37.49
C TRP A 3 -11.36 -15.24 36.31
N LEU A 4 -10.80 -16.45 36.16
CA LEU A 4 -10.00 -16.81 34.99
C LEU A 4 -10.85 -16.79 33.71
N LYS A 5 -12.09 -17.30 33.75
CA LYS A 5 -13.03 -17.21 32.62
C LYS A 5 -13.35 -15.75 32.26
N ARG A 6 -13.60 -14.89 33.24
CA ARG A 6 -13.87 -13.45 33.02
C ARG A 6 -12.66 -12.72 32.42
N LEU A 7 -11.44 -13.03 32.89
CA LEU A 7 -10.19 -12.52 32.32
C LEU A 7 -10.02 -12.94 30.86
N LEU A 8 -10.23 -14.23 30.56
CA LEU A 8 -10.14 -14.74 29.19
C LEU A 8 -11.18 -14.10 28.26
N ILE A 9 -12.42 -13.93 28.73
CA ILE A 9 -13.48 -13.26 27.96
C ILE A 9 -13.13 -11.78 27.73
N GLY A 10 -12.70 -11.07 28.77
CA GLY A 10 -12.30 -9.66 28.66
C GLY A 10 -11.14 -9.45 27.69
N SER A 11 -10.10 -10.30 27.77
CA SER A 11 -8.97 -10.27 26.83
C SER A 11 -9.40 -10.60 25.41
N GLY A 12 -10.28 -11.59 25.23
CA GLY A 12 -10.83 -11.92 23.91
C GLY A 12 -11.62 -10.76 23.30
N LEU A 13 -12.47 -10.10 24.08
CA LEU A 13 -13.24 -8.94 23.63
C LEU A 13 -12.32 -7.75 23.26
N GLY A 14 -11.27 -7.54 24.05
CA GLY A 14 -10.23 -6.54 23.77
C GLY A 14 -9.52 -6.80 22.44
N LEU A 15 -9.10 -8.04 22.20
CA LEU A 15 -8.46 -8.43 20.95
C LEU A 15 -9.38 -8.25 19.74
N ILE A 16 -10.65 -8.63 19.85
CA ILE A 16 -11.66 -8.43 18.79
C ILE A 16 -11.86 -6.94 18.50
N SER A 17 -11.92 -6.11 19.56
CA SER A 17 -12.08 -4.66 19.40
C SER A 17 -10.88 -4.03 18.67
N VAL A 18 -9.66 -4.42 19.03
CA VAL A 18 -8.44 -3.95 18.36
C VAL A 18 -8.38 -4.43 16.91
N ALA A 19 -8.69 -5.70 16.65
CA ALA A 19 -8.72 -6.25 15.30
C ALA A 19 -9.79 -5.55 14.43
N GLY A 20 -10.98 -5.32 14.98
CA GLY A 20 -12.06 -4.59 14.32
C GLY A 20 -11.67 -3.14 14.01
N TRP A 21 -11.00 -2.46 14.94
CA TRP A 21 -10.51 -1.10 14.74
C TRP A 21 -9.41 -1.03 13.66
N LEU A 22 -8.46 -1.96 13.65
CA LEU A 22 -7.43 -2.05 12.61
C LEU A 22 -8.04 -2.32 11.23
N TRP A 23 -9.00 -3.24 11.14
CA TRP A 23 -9.75 -3.48 9.91
C TRP A 23 -10.45 -2.19 9.46
N LEU A 24 -11.18 -1.54 10.37
CA LEU A 24 -11.95 -0.35 10.08
C LEU A 24 -11.06 0.81 9.56
N THR A 25 -9.87 0.97 10.12
CA THR A 25 -8.98 2.10 9.79
C THR A 25 -8.07 1.82 8.58
N MET A 26 -7.70 0.57 8.31
CA MET A 26 -6.70 0.24 7.29
C MET A 26 -7.23 -0.47 6.04
N LEU A 27 -8.32 -1.24 6.15
CA LEU A 27 -8.84 -2.05 5.02
C LEU A 27 -10.29 -1.72 4.67
N SER A 28 -11.01 -0.99 5.53
CA SER A 28 -12.41 -0.64 5.31
C SER A 28 -12.62 0.13 4.00
N PRO A 29 -13.70 -0.16 3.26
CA PRO A 29 -14.11 0.64 2.12
C PRO A 29 -14.59 2.05 2.47
N TRP A 30 -14.88 2.35 3.73
CA TRP A 30 -15.54 3.61 4.10
C TRP A 30 -14.60 4.80 4.32
N PHE A 31 -13.30 4.58 4.50
CA PHE A 31 -12.34 5.63 4.87
C PHE A 31 -11.27 5.89 3.81
N TYR A 32 -11.42 5.30 2.63
CA TYR A 32 -10.56 5.53 1.48
C TYR A 32 -11.40 5.63 0.23
N ASP A 33 -11.48 6.84 -0.31
CA ASP A 33 -11.99 7.10 -1.64
C ASP A 33 -10.79 7.12 -2.59
N ARG A 34 -10.78 6.19 -3.56
CA ARG A 34 -9.77 6.16 -4.61
C ARG A 34 -9.94 7.43 -5.47
N PRO A 35 -8.90 8.25 -5.65
CA PRO A 35 -8.97 9.40 -6.55
C PRO A 35 -9.42 9.00 -7.97
N ASP A 36 -10.35 9.78 -8.55
CA ASP A 36 -10.98 9.51 -9.87
C ASP A 36 -10.00 9.66 -11.05
N ASP A 37 -8.86 10.32 -10.83
CA ASP A 37 -7.80 10.54 -11.82
C ASP A 37 -6.89 9.32 -12.00
N LEU A 38 -7.01 8.31 -11.13
CA LEU A 38 -6.21 7.09 -11.22
C LEU A 38 -6.76 6.15 -12.31
N PRO A 39 -5.89 5.56 -13.15
CA PRO A 39 -6.32 4.64 -14.19
C PRO A 39 -6.99 3.40 -13.59
N ASP A 40 -7.97 2.87 -14.31
CA ASP A 40 -8.66 1.63 -13.97
C ASP A 40 -7.70 0.44 -13.89
N ILE A 41 -8.05 -0.51 -13.02
CA ILE A 41 -7.31 -1.77 -12.92
C ILE A 41 -7.78 -2.72 -14.02
N GLU A 42 -6.88 -3.10 -14.92
CA GLU A 42 -7.15 -4.12 -15.93
C GLU A 42 -7.54 -5.46 -15.27
N GLN A 43 -8.57 -6.13 -15.78
CA GLN A 43 -9.07 -7.41 -15.27
C GLN A 43 -8.18 -8.59 -15.70
N ARG A 44 -6.94 -8.59 -15.21
CA ARG A 44 -5.94 -9.64 -15.44
C ARG A 44 -5.06 -9.83 -14.22
N SER A 45 -4.15 -10.79 -14.31
CA SER A 45 -3.11 -10.94 -13.30
C SER A 45 -2.06 -9.83 -13.43
N HIS A 46 -1.65 -9.30 -12.28
CA HIS A 46 -0.65 -8.27 -12.11
C HIS A 46 0.50 -8.78 -11.25
N GLN A 47 1.67 -8.22 -11.48
CA GLN A 47 2.86 -8.47 -10.67
C GLN A 47 3.10 -7.24 -9.80
N VAL A 48 3.30 -7.42 -8.50
CA VAL A 48 3.55 -6.34 -7.54
C VAL A 48 4.81 -6.66 -6.77
N PHE A 49 5.76 -5.74 -6.75
CA PHE A 49 6.98 -5.87 -5.96
C PHE A 49 6.78 -5.24 -4.59
N VAL A 50 7.04 -6.02 -3.54
CA VAL A 50 6.89 -5.61 -2.15
C VAL A 50 8.20 -5.78 -1.38
N TYR A 51 8.56 -4.79 -0.59
CA TYR A 51 9.83 -4.75 0.15
C TYR A 51 9.64 -4.51 1.66
N GLY A 52 8.41 -4.21 2.10
CA GLY A 52 8.06 -3.87 3.48
C GLY A 52 7.24 -4.96 4.20
N THR A 53 6.19 -4.53 4.92
CA THR A 53 5.36 -5.42 5.76
C THR A 53 4.62 -6.49 4.97
N LEU A 54 4.30 -6.25 3.69
CA LEU A 54 3.72 -7.23 2.77
C LEU A 54 4.63 -8.42 2.47
N ARG A 55 5.90 -8.41 2.93
CA ARG A 55 6.74 -9.62 2.94
C ARG A 55 6.25 -10.67 3.95
N LEU A 56 5.45 -10.28 4.94
CA LEU A 56 4.89 -11.17 5.95
C LEU A 56 3.60 -11.83 5.45
N ALA A 57 3.55 -13.17 5.47
CA ALA A 57 2.40 -13.94 5.02
C ALA A 57 1.07 -13.60 5.72
N PRO A 58 1.03 -13.35 7.06
CA PRO A 58 -0.22 -12.95 7.71
C PRO A 58 -0.74 -11.59 7.24
N VAL A 59 0.17 -10.64 6.97
CA VAL A 59 -0.20 -9.31 6.45
C VAL A 59 -0.81 -9.44 5.06
N ARG A 60 -0.20 -10.27 4.20
CA ARG A 60 -0.76 -10.60 2.87
C ARG A 60 -2.16 -11.17 2.96
N LEU A 61 -2.38 -12.14 3.85
CA LEU A 61 -3.70 -12.74 4.04
C LEU A 61 -4.74 -11.71 4.48
N VAL A 62 -4.40 -10.83 5.43
CA VAL A 62 -5.30 -9.80 5.91
C VAL A 62 -5.62 -8.79 4.81
N VAL A 63 -4.59 -8.27 4.12
CA VAL A 63 -4.73 -7.20 3.13
C VAL A 63 -5.34 -7.68 1.83
N MET A 64 -4.79 -8.74 1.24
CA MET A 64 -5.20 -9.23 -0.09
C MET A 64 -6.33 -10.25 0.02
N GLY A 65 -6.48 -10.93 1.16
CA GLY A 65 -7.37 -12.10 1.31
C GLY A 65 -6.72 -13.40 0.84
N SER A 66 -5.44 -13.38 0.46
CA SER A 66 -4.67 -14.55 0.01
C SER A 66 -3.20 -14.41 0.42
N PHE A 67 -2.44 -15.50 0.33
CA PHE A 67 -0.99 -15.45 0.56
C PHE A 67 -0.20 -14.92 -0.64
N GLY A 68 -0.84 -14.71 -1.81
CA GLY A 68 -0.27 -14.14 -3.04
C GLY A 68 1.08 -14.73 -3.42
N ALA A 69 1.07 -15.92 -4.03
CA ALA A 69 2.23 -16.75 -4.44
C ALA A 69 3.54 -15.94 -4.57
N PRO A 70 4.32 -15.80 -3.47
CA PRO A 70 5.43 -14.88 -3.43
C PRO A 70 6.67 -15.53 -4.03
N GLU A 71 7.39 -14.77 -4.85
CA GLU A 71 8.67 -15.16 -5.42
C GLU A 71 9.72 -14.14 -5.02
N GLU A 72 10.94 -14.58 -4.72
CA GLU A 72 12.04 -13.67 -4.42
C GLU A 72 12.36 -12.81 -5.63
N ALA A 73 12.54 -11.50 -5.41
CA ALA A 73 12.86 -10.58 -6.48
C ALA A 73 13.72 -9.43 -5.98
N VAL A 74 14.42 -8.79 -6.92
CA VAL A 74 15.32 -7.68 -6.64
C VAL A 74 14.97 -6.50 -7.53
N LEU A 75 14.96 -5.30 -6.94
CA LEU A 75 14.78 -4.03 -7.64
C LEU A 75 16.10 -3.25 -7.63
N GLU A 76 16.66 -2.99 -8.80
CA GLU A 76 17.92 -2.25 -8.95
C GLU A 76 17.72 -0.74 -9.11
N GLY A 77 18.75 0.02 -8.74
CA GLY A 77 18.74 1.49 -8.84
C GLY A 77 17.96 2.18 -7.74
N TYR A 78 17.59 1.45 -6.69
CA TYR A 78 16.89 1.98 -5.52
C TYR A 78 17.63 1.60 -4.25
N GLN A 79 17.47 2.44 -3.23
CA GLN A 79 17.83 2.15 -1.86
C GLN A 79 16.58 2.25 -0.99
N ARG A 80 16.48 1.33 -0.03
CA ARG A 80 15.44 1.37 0.98
C ARG A 80 15.90 2.18 2.19
N SER A 81 15.11 3.18 2.58
CA SER A 81 15.26 3.91 3.83
C SER A 81 13.98 3.77 4.65
N GLY A 82 13.98 2.85 5.63
CA GLY A 82 12.79 2.53 6.42
C GLY A 82 11.66 1.91 5.58
N LEU A 83 10.58 2.67 5.39
CA LEU A 83 9.42 2.29 4.57
C LEU A 83 9.43 2.92 3.17
N ASP A 84 10.41 3.78 2.89
CA ASP A 84 10.47 4.55 1.66
C ASP A 84 11.57 4.01 0.74
N LEU A 85 11.39 4.22 -0.57
CA LEU A 85 12.37 3.95 -1.61
C LEU A 85 12.87 5.27 -2.20
N SER A 86 14.19 5.43 -2.22
CA SER A 86 14.86 6.52 -2.92
C SER A 86 15.66 5.96 -4.09
N GLN A 87 15.75 6.72 -5.18
CA GLN A 87 16.60 6.34 -6.30
C GLN A 87 18.07 6.43 -5.87
N GLN A 88 18.81 5.36 -6.08
CA GLN A 88 20.25 5.31 -5.87
C GLN A 88 20.88 4.36 -6.89
N PRO A 89 21.56 4.89 -7.92
CA PRO A 89 22.24 4.08 -8.91
C PRO A 89 23.23 3.09 -8.27
N GLY A 90 23.26 1.86 -8.78
CA GLY A 90 24.13 0.79 -8.27
C GLY A 90 23.68 0.16 -6.95
N SER A 91 22.58 0.61 -6.34
CA SER A 91 21.97 -0.05 -5.18
C SER A 91 20.90 -1.04 -5.60
N GLN A 92 20.60 -1.99 -4.71
CA GLN A 92 19.59 -3.02 -4.94
C GLN A 92 18.71 -3.18 -3.69
N VAL A 93 17.44 -3.48 -3.90
CA VAL A 93 16.48 -3.77 -2.84
C VAL A 93 15.92 -5.18 -3.03
N GLU A 94 16.14 -6.03 -2.04
CA GLU A 94 15.55 -7.36 -1.98
C GLU A 94 14.10 -7.30 -1.47
N GLY A 95 13.21 -7.98 -2.18
CA GLY A 95 11.80 -8.05 -1.87
C GLY A 95 11.16 -9.32 -2.38
N LEU A 96 9.85 -9.26 -2.52
CA LEU A 96 9.05 -10.33 -3.10
C LEU A 96 8.27 -9.76 -4.28
N ARG A 97 8.19 -10.53 -5.37
CA ARG A 97 7.21 -10.35 -6.41
C ARG A 97 5.97 -11.17 -6.06
N LEU A 98 4.83 -10.50 -5.97
CA LEU A 98 3.53 -11.11 -5.74
C LEU A 98 2.75 -11.13 -7.06
N ARG A 99 2.20 -12.28 -7.40
CA ARG A 99 1.20 -12.39 -8.46
C ARG A 99 -0.19 -12.19 -7.83
N VAL A 100 -0.89 -11.16 -8.29
CA VAL A 100 -2.20 -10.77 -7.76
C VAL A 100 -3.23 -10.62 -8.86
N ASP A 101 -4.52 -10.78 -8.55
CA ASP A 101 -5.62 -10.41 -9.43
C ASP A 101 -6.03 -8.92 -9.29
N ALA A 102 -7.01 -8.48 -10.07
CA ALA A 102 -7.49 -7.10 -10.04
C ALA A 102 -8.13 -6.70 -8.71
N THR A 103 -8.81 -7.63 -8.03
CA THR A 103 -9.46 -7.39 -6.73
C THR A 103 -8.41 -7.26 -5.62
N GLU A 104 -7.42 -8.14 -5.62
CA GLU A 104 -6.28 -8.10 -4.72
C GLU A 104 -5.45 -6.83 -4.94
N LEU A 105 -5.23 -6.43 -6.20
CA LEU A 105 -4.56 -5.17 -6.51
C LEU A 105 -5.34 -3.95 -6.01
N ALA A 106 -6.68 -3.94 -6.13
CA ALA A 106 -7.51 -2.86 -5.58
C ALA A 106 -7.44 -2.79 -4.04
N ARG A 107 -7.34 -3.94 -3.37
CA ARG A 107 -7.13 -3.99 -1.91
C ARG A 107 -5.76 -3.48 -1.50
N LEU A 108 -4.73 -3.80 -2.29
CA LEU A 108 -3.38 -3.25 -2.10
C LEU A 108 -3.37 -1.73 -2.29
N ASP A 109 -3.97 -1.22 -3.37
CA ASP A 109 -4.08 0.23 -3.62
C ASP A 109 -4.71 0.96 -2.42
N ARG A 110 -5.72 0.36 -1.80
CA ARG A 110 -6.37 0.90 -0.60
C ARG A 110 -5.47 0.86 0.63
N TYR A 111 -4.83 -0.28 0.89
CA TYR A 111 -3.94 -0.44 2.03
C TYR A 111 -2.76 0.54 1.96
N GLU A 112 -2.22 0.76 0.75
CA GLU A 112 -1.15 1.74 0.50
C GLU A 112 -1.69 3.18 0.33
N ARG A 113 -3.01 3.39 0.30
CA ARG A 113 -3.66 4.70 0.08
C ARG A 113 -3.14 5.39 -1.19
N LEU A 114 -3.25 4.69 -2.32
CA LEU A 114 -2.83 5.14 -3.65
C LEU A 114 -3.40 6.54 -3.95
N GLY A 115 -2.55 7.44 -4.46
CA GLY A 115 -2.88 8.83 -4.78
C GLY A 115 -2.82 9.80 -3.60
N ILE A 116 -2.78 9.32 -2.35
CA ILE A 116 -2.66 10.15 -1.15
C ILE A 116 -1.27 10.02 -0.53
N ARG A 117 -0.79 8.78 -0.37
CA ARG A 117 0.49 8.49 0.29
C ARG A 117 1.53 7.92 -0.66
N TYR A 118 1.08 7.05 -1.56
CA TYR A 118 1.93 6.39 -2.54
C TYR A 118 1.35 6.55 -3.95
N GLU A 119 2.21 6.50 -4.95
CA GLU A 119 1.87 6.28 -6.35
C GLU A 119 2.30 4.86 -6.78
N ARG A 120 1.66 4.33 -7.82
CA ARG A 120 1.96 3.00 -8.36
C ARG A 120 2.70 3.15 -9.67
N VAL A 121 3.97 2.77 -9.68
CA VAL A 121 4.86 2.92 -10.84
C VAL A 121 5.32 1.55 -11.32
N LYS A 122 5.24 1.31 -12.63
CA LYS A 122 5.75 0.07 -13.23
C LYS A 122 7.27 0.14 -13.30
N LYS A 123 7.94 -0.86 -12.74
CA LYS A 123 9.40 -1.01 -12.77
C LYS A 123 9.79 -2.39 -13.27
N THR A 124 10.98 -2.46 -13.85
CA THR A 124 11.61 -3.72 -14.27
C THR A 124 12.48 -4.23 -13.12
N LEU A 125 12.32 -5.50 -12.77
CA LEU A 125 13.11 -6.19 -11.74
C LEU A 125 14.38 -6.76 -12.37
N THR A 126 15.34 -7.20 -11.54
CA THR A 126 16.63 -7.76 -12.01
C THR A 126 16.45 -8.97 -12.94
N ASP A 127 15.37 -9.74 -12.81
CA ASP A 127 15.05 -10.88 -13.66
C ASP A 127 14.43 -10.49 -15.02
N GLY A 128 14.32 -9.19 -15.32
CA GLY A 128 13.73 -8.66 -16.55
C GLY A 128 12.20 -8.59 -16.54
N SER A 129 11.54 -9.10 -15.49
CA SER A 129 10.10 -8.99 -15.36
C SER A 129 9.66 -7.58 -14.99
N ASN A 130 8.42 -7.23 -15.32
CA ASN A 130 7.83 -5.97 -14.90
C ASN A 130 6.88 -6.17 -13.72
N ALA A 131 6.99 -5.33 -12.70
CA ALA A 131 6.10 -5.30 -11.55
C ALA A 131 5.71 -3.88 -11.17
N TRP A 132 4.53 -3.74 -10.56
CA TRP A 132 4.11 -2.52 -9.91
C TRP A 132 4.87 -2.32 -8.61
N VAL A 133 5.40 -1.13 -8.39
CA VAL A 133 6.08 -0.70 -7.18
C VAL A 133 5.33 0.50 -6.61
N TYR A 134 5.05 0.49 -5.31
CA TYR A 134 4.51 1.65 -4.61
C TYR A 134 5.65 2.56 -4.19
N LEU A 135 5.65 3.80 -4.68
CA LEU A 135 6.62 4.83 -4.34
C LEU A 135 5.93 5.95 -3.57
N ARG A 136 6.57 6.45 -2.50
CA ARG A 136 5.96 7.48 -1.66
C ARG A 136 5.87 8.78 -2.46
N LEU A 137 4.71 9.43 -2.42
CA LEU A 137 4.54 10.74 -3.04
C LEU A 137 5.43 11.77 -2.30
N PRO A 138 6.13 12.65 -3.02
CA PRO A 138 6.85 13.75 -2.39
C PRO A 138 5.86 14.66 -1.66
N GLU A 139 6.22 15.17 -0.48
CA GLU A 139 5.31 15.96 0.36
C GLU A 139 4.72 17.19 -0.35
N THR A 140 5.37 17.66 -1.43
CA THR A 140 4.92 18.75 -2.30
C THR A 140 3.60 18.48 -3.01
N HIS A 141 3.17 17.22 -3.17
CA HIS A 141 1.87 16.89 -3.78
C HIS A 141 0.67 17.39 -2.95
N ASN A 142 0.82 17.56 -1.63
CA ASN A 142 -0.25 18.13 -0.79
C ASN A 142 -0.42 19.65 -0.94
N ALA A 143 0.60 20.37 -1.42
CA ALA A 143 0.55 21.83 -1.55
C ALA A 143 -0.24 22.31 -2.79
N LEU A 144 -0.39 21.46 -3.81
CA LEU A 144 -1.06 21.79 -5.07
C LEU A 144 -2.58 21.55 -5.05
N LEU A 145 -3.12 20.98 -3.96
CA LEU A 145 -4.56 20.81 -3.76
C LEU A 145 -5.23 22.00 -3.05
N LEU A 146 -4.47 23.03 -2.67
CA LEU A 146 -5.07 24.30 -2.27
C LEU A 146 -5.56 25.02 -3.54
N PRO A 147 -6.82 25.46 -3.62
CA PRO A 147 -7.23 26.33 -4.71
C PRO A 147 -6.39 27.60 -4.60
N ILE A 148 -5.55 27.83 -5.60
CA ILE A 148 -4.85 29.09 -5.77
C ILE A 148 -5.95 30.15 -5.88
N GLU A 149 -6.16 30.93 -4.82
CA GLU A 149 -6.96 32.14 -4.89
C GLU A 149 -6.35 33.01 -5.99
N MET A 150 -7.06 33.08 -7.12
CA MET A 150 -6.69 33.90 -8.27
C MET A 150 -6.60 35.36 -7.80
N PRO A 151 -5.50 36.08 -8.09
CA PRO A 151 -5.47 37.52 -7.82
C PRO A 151 -6.51 38.20 -8.70
N ILE A 152 -7.52 38.80 -8.07
CA ILE A 152 -8.50 39.65 -8.74
C ILE A 152 -7.72 40.79 -9.39
N ALA A 153 -7.61 40.73 -10.72
CA ALA A 153 -7.08 41.81 -11.52
C ALA A 153 -8.07 42.99 -11.46
N LEU A 154 -7.75 44.01 -10.66
CA LEU A 154 -8.30 45.34 -10.87
C LEU A 154 -7.47 46.02 -11.97
N ARG A 155 -8.00 45.95 -13.20
CA ARG A 155 -7.65 46.84 -14.32
C ARG A 155 -8.33 48.22 -14.11
N PRO A 156 -7.80 49.27 -14.77
CA PRO A 156 -7.30 50.52 -14.19
C PRO A 156 -8.35 51.46 -13.61
#